data_AF-A0A5R2MUP4-F1
#
_entry.id   AF-A0A5R2MUP4-F1
#
_cell.length_a   1.000
_cell.length_b   1.000
_cell.length_c   1.000
_cell.angle_alpha   90.00
_cell.angle_beta   90.00
_cell.angle_gamma   90.00
#
_symmetry.space_group_name_H-M   'P 1'
#
loop_
_entity.id
_entity.type
_entity.pdbx_description
1 polymer ?
#
loop_
_entity_poly.entity_id
_entity_poly.type
_entity_poly.pdbx_seq_one_letter_code
_entity_poly.pdbx_strand_id
1 'polypeptide(L)'
;SFMRYASWIGGDRDGNPNVTAAVTAHALAEYRDTAIGWYLAQMQRLVTVLSASSNVIDLPTSFKPVLQTALDKSRQADGINARNPDEPLRQFASALLARLEA
;
A
#
# COMPACT_ATOMS: atom_id res chain seq x y z
N SER A 1 10.04 15.84 -0.17
CA SER A 1 8.68 16.13 -0.65
C SER A 1 8.62 17.56 -1.14
N PHE A 2 7.96 17.82 -2.28
CA PHE A 2 7.71 19.17 -2.80
C PHE A 2 6.45 19.82 -2.18
N MET A 3 5.40 19.02 -1.88
CA MET A 3 4.14 19.49 -1.30
C MET A 3 3.63 18.54 -0.20
N ARG A 4 2.89 19.07 0.77
CA ARG A 4 2.18 18.30 1.81
C ARG A 4 0.78 18.87 2.00
N TYR A 5 -0.17 17.99 2.28
CA TYR A 5 -1.55 18.35 2.60
C TYR A 5 -1.81 18.18 4.10
N ALA A 6 -2.67 19.02 4.64
CA ALA A 6 -3.18 18.94 6.00
C ALA A 6 -4.67 19.27 6.00
N SER A 7 -5.39 18.78 7.00
CA SER A 7 -6.81 19.07 7.21
C SER A 7 -7.02 19.49 8.66
N TRP A 8 -7.88 20.49 8.85
CA TRP A 8 -8.36 20.93 10.17
C TRP A 8 -9.69 20.26 10.55
N ILE A 9 -10.35 19.59 9.59
CA ILE A 9 -11.63 18.92 9.80
C ILE A 9 -11.46 17.81 10.84
N GLY A 10 -12.28 17.85 11.88
CA GLY A 10 -12.22 16.93 13.02
C GLY A 10 -11.09 17.21 14.02
N GLY A 11 -10.21 18.19 13.77
CA GLY A 11 -9.08 18.53 14.64
C GLY A 11 -9.21 19.90 15.32
N ASP A 12 -9.66 20.90 14.58
CA ASP A 12 -9.82 22.27 15.09
C ASP A 12 -11.01 22.38 16.05
N ARG A 13 -10.72 22.78 17.29
CA ARG A 13 -11.68 22.84 18.40
C ARG A 13 -11.84 24.24 18.96
N ASP A 14 -11.15 25.23 18.39
CA ASP A 14 -11.21 26.59 18.89
C ASP A 14 -12.63 27.15 18.72
N GLY A 15 -13.25 27.57 19.82
CA GLY A 15 -14.64 28.03 19.85
C GLY A 15 -15.72 26.98 19.50
N ASN A 16 -15.36 25.70 19.28
CA ASN A 16 -16.31 24.66 18.87
C ASN A 16 -16.34 23.47 19.85
N PRO A 17 -17.26 23.46 20.83
CA PRO A 17 -17.36 22.37 21.81
C PRO A 17 -17.77 21.02 21.21
N ASN A 18 -18.25 20.99 19.96
CA ASN A 18 -18.64 19.74 19.29
C ASN A 18 -17.43 18.93 18.79
N VAL A 19 -16.24 19.54 18.67
CA VAL A 19 -15.02 18.84 18.25
C VAL A 19 -14.35 18.22 19.48
N THR A 20 -14.89 17.07 19.90
CA THR A 20 -14.38 16.30 21.03
C THR A 20 -13.20 15.41 20.62
N ALA A 21 -12.49 14.84 21.61
CA ALA A 21 -11.45 13.85 21.35
C ALA A 21 -11.97 12.63 20.56
N ALA A 22 -13.23 12.23 20.78
CA ALA A 22 -13.86 11.14 20.03
C ALA A 22 -14.06 11.52 18.55
N VAL A 23 -14.44 12.77 18.26
CA VAL A 23 -14.56 13.27 16.88
C VAL A 23 -13.20 13.29 16.19
N THR A 24 -12.15 13.74 16.87
CA THR A 24 -10.78 13.70 16.30
C THR A 24 -10.31 12.28 16.03
N ALA A 25 -10.56 11.34 16.94
CA ALA A 25 -10.22 9.94 16.74
C ALA A 25 -10.96 9.33 15.53
N HIS A 26 -12.26 9.64 15.41
CA HIS A 26 -13.06 9.21 14.25
C HIS A 26 -12.53 9.79 12.94
N ALA A 27 -12.25 11.10 12.89
CA ALA A 27 -11.69 11.73 11.68
C ALA A 27 -10.34 11.12 11.27
N LEU A 28 -9.46 10.81 12.23
CA LEU A 28 -8.18 10.15 11.93
C LEU A 28 -8.35 8.72 11.41
N ALA A 29 -9.36 7.99 11.89
CA ALA A 29 -9.72 6.67 11.36
C ALA A 29 -10.23 6.79 9.92
N GLU A 30 -11.17 7.69 9.65
CA GLU A 30 -11.69 7.95 8.30
C GLU A 30 -10.59 8.34 7.31
N TYR A 31 -9.65 9.20 7.71
CA TYR A 31 -8.51 9.56 6.86
C TYR A 31 -7.60 8.37 6.55
N ARG A 32 -7.35 7.51 7.54
CA ARG A 32 -6.57 6.28 7.36
C ARG A 32 -7.27 5.33 6.41
N ASP A 33 -8.55 5.09 6.62
CA ASP A 33 -9.35 4.14 5.84
C ASP A 33 -9.49 4.63 4.39
N THR A 34 -9.71 5.93 4.19
CA THR A 34 -9.71 6.56 2.87
C THR A 34 -8.37 6.39 2.16
N ALA A 35 -7.26 6.63 2.86
CA ALA A 35 -5.92 6.47 2.28
C ALA A 35 -5.63 5.01 1.91
N ILE A 36 -5.92 4.07 2.81
CA ILE A 36 -5.74 2.63 2.58
C ILE A 36 -6.62 2.16 1.41
N GLY A 37 -7.89 2.56 1.37
CA GLY A 37 -8.81 2.23 0.27
C GLY A 37 -8.31 2.71 -1.08
N TRP A 38 -7.77 3.93 -1.15
CA TRP A 38 -7.14 4.44 -2.37
C TRP A 38 -5.92 3.60 -2.77
N TYR A 39 -5.02 3.30 -1.83
CA TYR A 39 -3.83 2.48 -2.11
C TYR A 39 -4.17 1.05 -2.52
N LEU A 40 -5.20 0.43 -1.93
CA LEU A 40 -5.71 -0.88 -2.33
C LEU A 40 -6.12 -0.87 -3.81
N ALA A 41 -6.94 0.10 -4.23
CA ALA A 41 -7.36 0.22 -5.63
C ALA A 41 -6.15 0.43 -6.57
N GLN A 42 -5.16 1.23 -6.16
CA GLN A 42 -3.95 1.42 -6.97
C GLN A 42 -3.09 0.16 -7.05
N MET A 43 -2.92 -0.57 -5.94
CA MET A 43 -2.13 -1.81 -5.93
C MET A 43 -2.82 -2.90 -6.76
N GLN A 44 -4.14 -3.04 -6.67
CA GLN A 44 -4.92 -3.94 -7.53
C GLN A 44 -4.66 -3.65 -9.01
N ARG A 45 -4.68 -2.37 -9.41
CA ARG A 45 -4.33 -1.97 -10.78
C ARG A 45 -2.88 -2.28 -11.13
N LEU A 46 -1.93 -2.06 -10.22
CA LEU A 46 -0.51 -2.36 -10.50
C LEU A 46 -0.24 -3.85 -10.68
N VAL A 47 -0.91 -4.71 -9.91
CA VAL A 47 -0.82 -6.16 -10.06
C VAL A 47 -1.20 -6.58 -11.48
N THR A 48 -2.23 -5.96 -12.09
CA THR A 48 -2.62 -6.33 -13.45
C THR A 48 -1.60 -5.90 -14.51
N VAL A 49 -0.99 -4.71 -14.35
CA VAL A 49 -0.15 -4.11 -15.41
C VAL A 49 1.35 -4.42 -15.30
N LEU A 50 1.87 -4.79 -14.13
CA LEU A 50 3.31 -5.05 -13.92
C LEU A 50 3.74 -6.48 -14.29
N SER A 51 3.32 -6.95 -15.47
CA SER A 51 3.44 -8.35 -15.94
C SER A 51 4.78 -8.71 -16.59
N ALA A 52 5.81 -7.86 -16.45
CA ALA A 52 7.07 -8.07 -17.15
C ALA A 52 7.82 -9.26 -16.56
N SER A 53 8.16 -10.23 -17.42
CA SER A 53 8.94 -11.39 -17.01
C SER A 53 10.41 -11.04 -16.85
N SER A 54 11.09 -11.61 -15.85
CA SER A 54 12.54 -11.52 -15.66
C SER A 54 13.35 -12.07 -16.84
N ASN A 55 12.72 -12.80 -17.76
CA ASN A 55 13.36 -13.27 -18.99
C ASN A 55 13.49 -12.17 -20.06
N VAL A 56 12.83 -11.02 -19.88
CA VAL A 56 12.78 -9.92 -20.87
C VAL A 56 13.13 -8.55 -20.29
N ILE A 57 13.35 -8.44 -18.98
CA ILE A 57 13.78 -7.21 -18.32
C ILE A 57 15.03 -7.43 -17.47
N ASP A 58 15.91 -6.45 -17.48
CA ASP A 58 17.03 -6.39 -16.55
C ASP A 58 16.62 -5.63 -15.29
N LEU A 59 16.69 -6.30 -14.15
CA LEU A 59 16.48 -5.70 -12.85
C LEU A 59 17.81 -5.54 -12.11
N PRO A 60 18.01 -4.45 -11.37
CA PRO A 60 19.20 -4.29 -10.55
C PRO A 60 19.27 -5.41 -9.51
N THR A 61 20.47 -5.89 -9.21
CA THR A 61 20.70 -6.95 -8.21
C THR A 61 20.15 -6.61 -6.83
N SER A 62 20.03 -5.32 -6.51
CA SER A 62 19.41 -4.79 -5.30
C SER A 62 17.90 -5.04 -5.19
N PHE A 63 17.20 -5.38 -6.29
CA PHE A 63 15.76 -5.60 -6.25
C PHE A 63 15.38 -6.92 -5.57
N LYS A 64 16.17 -7.98 -5.78
CA LYS A 64 15.89 -9.31 -5.21
C LYS A 64 15.69 -9.31 -3.69
N PRO A 65 16.56 -8.68 -2.85
CA PRO A 65 16.32 -8.63 -1.41
C PRO A 65 15.09 -7.78 -1.02
N VAL A 66 14.76 -6.76 -1.80
CA VAL A 66 13.56 -5.94 -1.59
C VAL A 66 12.29 -6.75 -1.87
N LEU A 67 12.29 -7.52 -2.94
CA LEU A 67 11.21 -8.46 -3.27
C LEU A 67 11.03 -9.50 -2.16
N GLN A 68 12.12 -10.14 -1.71
CA GLN A 68 12.03 -11.13 -0.64
C GLN A 68 11.44 -10.53 0.64
N THR A 69 11.89 -9.33 1.04
CA THR A 69 11.36 -8.63 2.21
C THR A 69 9.85 -8.37 2.10
N ALA A 70 9.36 -8.02 0.90
CA ALA A 70 7.95 -7.80 0.68
C ALA A 70 7.16 -9.12 0.75
N LEU A 71 7.65 -10.19 0.13
CA LEU A 71 7.06 -11.52 0.17
C LEU A 71 6.95 -12.04 1.61
N ASP A 72 8.02 -11.91 2.40
CA ASP A 72 8.02 -12.34 3.81
C ASP A 72 6.95 -11.59 4.62
N LYS A 73 6.89 -10.27 4.45
CA LYS A 73 5.91 -9.42 5.15
C LYS A 73 4.47 -9.65 4.67
N SER A 74 4.26 -10.19 3.47
CA SER A 74 2.94 -10.56 2.97
C SER A 74 2.36 -11.80 3.64
N ARG A 75 3.22 -12.67 4.17
CA ARG A 75 2.85 -14.01 4.69
C ARG A 75 2.13 -14.89 3.65
N GLN A 76 2.29 -14.60 2.36
CA GLN A 76 1.64 -15.30 1.23
C GLN A 76 2.63 -15.60 0.08
N ALA A 77 3.93 -15.71 0.40
CA ALA A 77 4.99 -15.82 -0.60
C ALA A 77 4.76 -16.98 -1.59
N ASP A 78 4.43 -18.17 -1.11
CA ASP A 78 4.25 -19.36 -1.96
C ASP A 78 3.12 -19.18 -2.97
N GLY A 79 1.97 -18.65 -2.54
CA GLY A 79 0.83 -18.39 -3.42
C GLY A 79 1.11 -17.30 -4.46
N ILE A 80 1.82 -16.24 -4.05
CA ILE A 80 2.21 -15.14 -4.95
C ILE A 80 3.21 -15.62 -6.00
N ASN A 81 4.21 -16.42 -5.59
CA ASN A 81 5.22 -16.97 -6.49
C ASN A 81 4.60 -17.97 -7.48
N ALA A 82 3.73 -18.86 -7.00
CA ALA A 82 3.05 -19.84 -7.85
C ALA A 82 2.13 -19.19 -8.88
N ARG A 83 1.46 -18.09 -8.52
CA ARG A 83 0.53 -17.38 -9.42
C ARG A 83 1.24 -16.53 -10.48
N ASN A 84 2.41 -16.00 -10.16
CA ASN A 84 3.13 -15.04 -11.01
C ASN A 84 4.59 -15.50 -11.21
N PRO A 85 4.82 -16.68 -11.79
CA PRO A 85 6.18 -17.19 -11.99
C PRO A 85 6.98 -16.24 -12.89
N ASP A 86 8.24 -16.01 -12.54
CA ASP A 86 9.17 -15.15 -13.27
C ASP A 86 8.70 -13.70 -13.49
N GLU A 87 7.69 -13.21 -12.76
CA GLU A 87 7.17 -11.84 -12.88
C GLU A 87 7.45 -11.04 -11.60
N PRO A 88 8.72 -10.68 -11.33
CA PRO A 88 9.17 -10.17 -10.03
C PRO A 88 8.51 -8.82 -9.64
N LEU A 89 8.12 -7.99 -10.62
CA LEU A 89 7.40 -6.74 -10.35
C LEU A 89 5.93 -6.99 -9.95
N ARG A 90 5.26 -7.96 -10.59
CA ARG A 90 3.90 -8.39 -10.20
C ARG A 90 3.90 -9.08 -8.85
N GLN A 91 4.90 -9.91 -8.56
CA GLN A 91 5.08 -10.52 -7.25
C GLN A 91 5.24 -9.45 -6.16
N PHE A 92 6.06 -8.43 -6.40
CA PHE A 92 6.23 -7.32 -5.45
C PHE A 92 4.93 -6.55 -5.21
N ALA A 93 4.21 -6.19 -6.28
CA ALA A 93 2.92 -5.51 -6.16
C ALA A 93 1.87 -6.37 -5.42
N SER A 94 1.84 -7.68 -5.69
CA SER A 94 0.94 -8.63 -5.02
C SER A 94 1.27 -8.76 -3.53
N ALA A 95 2.55 -8.76 -3.17
CA ALA A 95 2.99 -8.81 -1.78
C ALA A 95 2.61 -7.53 -1.02
N LEU A 96 2.71 -6.36 -1.65
CA LEU A 96 2.24 -5.10 -1.06
C LEU A 96 0.72 -5.06 -0.93
N LEU A 97 -0.02 -5.55 -1.93
CA LEU A 97 -1.47 -5.67 -1.88
C LEU A 97 -1.91 -6.53 -0.69
N ALA A 98 -1.34 -7.73 -0.56
CA ALA A 98 -1.63 -8.65 0.55
C ALA A 98 -1.36 -8.05 1.94
N ARG A 99 -0.42 -7.10 2.04
CA ARG A 99 -0.15 -6.37 3.29
C ARG A 99 -1.11 -5.23 3.58
N LEU A 100 -1.70 -4.63 2.55
CA LEU A 100 -2.72 -3.60 2.72
C LEU A 100 -4.07 -4.21 3.09
N GLU A 101 -4.31 -5.46 2.71
CA GLU A 101 -5.53 -6.22 3.03
C GLU A 101 -5.52 -6.85 4.44
N ALA A 102 -4.35 -6.92 5.09
CA ALA A 102 -4.15 -7.57 6.39
C ALA A 102 -4.27 -6.61 7.57
#